data_AF-A0A5C8I1A0-F1
#
_entry.id   AF-A0A5C8I1A0-F1
#
_cell.length_a   1.000
_cell.length_b   1.000
_cell.length_c   1.000
_cell.angle_alpha   90.00
_cell.angle_beta   90.00
_cell.angle_gamma   90.00
#
_symmetry.space_group_name_H-M   'P 1'
#
loop_
_entity.id
_entity.type
_entity.pdbx_description
1 polymer ?
#
loop_
_entity_poly.entity_id
_entity_poly.type
_entity_poly.pdbx_seq_one_letter_code
_entity_poly.pdbx_strand_id
1 'polypeptide(L)'
;MDDTSEWLERVTGDPLAGAVRGEVEVLTASEPARRGRYQECRLEVRVTAPEREPVTMAMDAVFPRSRWPRPGMVLPARVSRADPPAVEVDWERMPV
;
A
#
# COMPACT_ATOMS: atom_id res chain seq x y z
N MET A 1 -26.15 -28.52 -10.26
CA MET A 1 -26.10 -27.24 -9.51
C MET A 1 -24.74 -27.28 -8.83
N ASP A 2 -23.68 -27.06 -9.59
CA ASP A 2 -22.32 -27.42 -9.18
C ASP A 2 -21.33 -26.30 -9.54
N ASP A 3 -21.81 -25.06 -9.66
CA ASP A 3 -21.01 -23.89 -10.04
C ASP A 3 -20.47 -23.10 -8.84
N THR A 4 -20.94 -23.37 -7.62
CA THR A 4 -20.64 -22.51 -6.47
C THR A 4 -19.31 -22.85 -5.78
N SER A 5 -18.76 -24.06 -5.99
CA SER A 5 -17.59 -24.53 -5.24
C SER A 5 -16.26 -24.12 -5.88
N GLU A 6 -16.14 -24.12 -7.22
CA GLU A 6 -14.92 -23.69 -7.93
C GLU A 6 -14.65 -22.18 -7.80
N TRP A 7 -15.69 -21.38 -7.52
CA TRP A 7 -15.55 -19.93 -7.34
C TRP A 7 -14.96 -19.57 -5.97
N LEU A 8 -15.19 -20.39 -4.93
CA LEU A 8 -14.72 -20.13 -3.58
C LEU A 8 -13.22 -20.43 -3.40
N GLU A 9 -12.68 -21.43 -4.11
CA GLU A 9 -11.24 -21.72 -4.08
C GLU A 9 -10.40 -20.67 -4.83
N ARG A 10 -11.02 -19.92 -5.76
CA ARG A 10 -10.35 -18.81 -6.45
C ARG A 10 -10.29 -17.52 -5.62
N VAL A 11 -10.99 -17.47 -4.48
CA VAL A 11 -11.09 -16.31 -3.57
C VAL A 11 -10.30 -16.52 -2.26
N THR A 12 -9.86 -17.74 -1.95
CA THR A 12 -8.97 -18.07 -0.81
C THR A 12 -7.48 -18.06 -1.15
N GLY A 13 -7.10 -17.66 -2.37
CA GLY A 13 -5.72 -17.26 -2.65
C GLY A 13 -5.48 -15.91 -2.00
N ASP A 14 -4.77 -15.89 -0.87
CA ASP A 14 -4.28 -14.65 -0.25
C ASP A 14 -3.76 -13.74 -1.38
N PRO A 15 -4.26 -12.51 -1.57
CA PRO A 15 -3.84 -11.67 -2.69
C PRO A 15 -2.34 -11.34 -2.62
N LEU A 16 -1.68 -11.60 -1.48
CA LEU A 16 -0.24 -11.57 -1.30
C LEU A 16 0.46 -12.94 -1.37
N ALA A 17 -0.22 -14.00 -1.80
CA ALA A 17 0.39 -15.28 -2.12
C ALA A 17 1.41 -15.08 -3.24
N GLY A 18 2.70 -15.20 -2.89
CA GLY A 18 3.81 -14.87 -3.79
C GLY A 18 4.18 -13.39 -3.85
N ALA A 19 3.75 -12.57 -2.88
CA ALA A 19 4.17 -11.18 -2.77
C ALA A 19 5.69 -11.05 -2.65
N VAL A 20 6.25 -10.14 -3.44
CA VAL A 20 7.68 -9.81 -3.40
C VAL A 20 7.93 -8.67 -2.43
N ARG A 21 9.12 -8.68 -1.84
CA ARG A 21 9.62 -7.54 -1.08
C ARG A 21 9.93 -6.42 -2.07
N GLY A 22 9.21 -5.32 -1.93
CA GLY A 22 9.43 -4.08 -2.66
C GLY A 22 9.59 -2.90 -1.71
N GLU A 23 9.62 -1.72 -2.30
CA GLU A 23 9.72 -0.46 -1.60
C GLU A 23 8.68 0.50 -2.17
N VAL A 24 8.18 1.38 -1.31
CA VAL A 24 7.25 2.44 -1.68
C VAL A 24 7.88 3.76 -1.31
N GLU A 25 8.02 4.63 -2.30
CA GLU A 25 8.40 6.02 -2.10
C GLU A 25 7.15 6.91 -2.11
N VAL A 26 6.97 7.71 -1.07
CA VAL A 26 5.91 8.73 -1.02
C VAL A 26 6.32 9.88 -1.93
N LEU A 27 5.58 10.14 -3.00
CA LEU A 27 5.81 11.27 -3.90
C LEU A 27 5.09 12.52 -3.39
N THR A 28 3.83 12.37 -3.00
CA THR A 28 3.02 13.45 -2.42
C THR A 28 2.16 12.94 -1.27
N ALA A 29 1.82 13.83 -0.34
CA ALA A 29 0.92 13.56 0.77
C ALA A 29 0.03 14.79 1.01
N SER A 30 -1.28 14.59 1.16
CA SER A 30 -2.20 15.64 1.56
C SER A 30 -1.84 16.19 2.95
N GLU A 31 -2.11 17.46 3.22
CA GLU A 31 -1.87 18.03 4.55
C GLU A 31 -2.89 17.52 5.59
N PRO A 32 -2.47 17.30 6.85
CA PRO A 32 -3.41 16.95 7.91
C PRO A 32 -4.35 18.11 8.21
N ALA A 33 -5.65 17.84 8.34
CA ALA A 33 -6.61 18.81 8.79
C ALA A 33 -6.33 19.28 10.23
N ARG A 34 -6.85 20.46 10.57
CA ARG A 34 -6.58 21.10 11.87
C ARG A 34 -7.18 20.36 13.07
N ARG A 35 -8.16 19.49 12.87
CA ARG A 35 -8.86 18.72 13.93
C ARG A 35 -8.87 17.24 13.58
N GLY A 36 -8.83 16.40 14.62
CA GLY A 36 -8.81 14.94 14.48
C GLY A 36 -7.42 14.36 14.77
N ARG A 37 -7.38 13.33 15.62
CA ARG A 37 -6.14 12.62 15.97
C ARG A 37 -5.69 11.74 14.81
N TYR A 38 -6.62 10.96 14.25
CA TYR A 38 -6.41 10.10 13.08
C TYR A 38 -7.20 10.67 11.91
N GLN A 39 -6.56 10.75 10.76
CA GLN A 39 -7.13 11.38 9.58
C GLN A 39 -6.69 10.62 8.34
N GLU A 40 -7.58 10.60 7.35
CA GLU A 40 -7.27 10.09 6.03
C GLU A 40 -6.24 10.99 5.35
N CYS A 41 -5.19 10.37 4.81
CA CYS A 41 -4.16 11.01 4.02
C CYS A 41 -4.22 10.42 2.62
N ARG A 42 -4.43 11.29 1.64
CA ARG A 42 -4.27 10.94 0.24
C ARG A 42 -2.81 11.05 -0.13
N LEU A 43 -2.27 9.98 -0.70
CA LEU A 43 -0.87 9.85 -1.06
C LEU A 43 -0.78 9.51 -2.54
N GLU A 44 0.24 10.06 -3.19
CA GLU A 44 0.75 9.49 -4.42
C GLU A 44 2.06 8.80 -4.08
N VAL A 45 2.21 7.54 -4.49
CA VAL A 45 3.40 6.77 -4.19
C VAL A 45 3.96 6.11 -5.44
N ARG A 46 5.27 5.88 -5.44
CA ARG A 46 5.96 5.04 -6.42
C ARG A 46 6.34 3.72 -5.79
N VAL A 47 5.78 2.64 -6.31
CA VAL A 47 6.07 1.27 -5.89
C VAL A 47 7.19 0.72 -6.76
N THR A 48 8.24 0.20 -6.13
CA THR A 48 9.37 -0.45 -6.80
C THR A 48 9.50 -1.87 -6.28
N ALA A 49 9.63 -2.85 -7.17
CA ALA A 49 9.82 -4.25 -6.79
C ALA A 49 10.77 -4.95 -7.77
N PRO A 50 11.46 -6.03 -7.34
CA PRO A 50 12.29 -6.84 -8.23
C PRO A 50 11.49 -7.35 -9.43
N GLU A 51 12.12 -7.35 -10.61
CA GLU A 51 11.55 -7.86 -11.86
C GLU A 51 10.31 -7.06 -12.34
N ARG A 52 10.13 -5.82 -11.87
CA ARG A 52 9.02 -4.95 -12.26
C ARG A 52 9.47 -3.51 -12.50
N GLU A 53 8.84 -2.86 -13.47
CA GLU A 53 8.99 -1.43 -13.64
C GLU A 53 8.32 -0.68 -12.47
N PRO A 54 8.92 0.43 -12.00
CA PRO A 54 8.30 1.25 -10.97
C PRO A 54 6.93 1.77 -11.43
N VAL A 55 5.91 1.63 -10.57
CA VAL A 55 4.56 2.11 -10.85
C VAL A 55 4.15 3.19 -9.87
N THR A 56 3.60 4.29 -10.39
CA THR A 56 3.02 5.34 -9.57
C THR A 56 1.53 5.09 -9.40
N MET A 57 1.03 5.18 -8.16
CA MET A 57 -0.40 5.03 -7.86
C MET A 57 -0.83 5.94 -6.72
N ALA A 58 -2.12 6.28 -6.70
CA ALA A 58 -2.74 6.94 -5.58
C ALA A 58 -3.15 5.90 -4.52
N MET A 59 -3.00 6.26 -3.24
CA MET A 59 -3.57 5.51 -2.13
C MET A 59 -4.18 6.46 -1.10
N ASP A 60 -5.18 5.98 -0.38
CA ASP A 60 -5.71 6.66 0.79
C ASP A 60 -5.42 5.78 2.03
N ALA A 61 -4.79 6.35 3.04
CA ALA A 61 -4.45 5.65 4.28
C ALA A 61 -4.63 6.56 5.50
N VAL A 62 -4.96 5.98 6.65
CA VAL A 62 -5.26 6.74 7.87
C VAL A 62 -4.01 6.83 8.75
N PHE A 63 -3.60 8.05 9.08
CA PHE A 63 -2.44 8.31 9.93
C PHE A 63 -2.81 9.16 11.14
N PRO A 64 -2.11 9.00 12.29
CA PRO A 64 -2.19 9.98 13.34
C PRO A 64 -1.48 11.26 12.92
N ARG A 65 -2.02 12.42 13.29
CA ARG A 65 -1.44 13.73 12.94
C ARG A 65 0.01 13.91 13.40
N SER A 66 0.40 13.25 14.49
CA SER A 66 1.78 13.29 14.99
C SER A 66 2.78 12.52 14.11
N ARG A 67 2.30 11.58 13.28
CA ARG A 67 3.13 10.69 12.44
C ARG A 67 2.60 10.73 11.01
N TRP A 68 2.72 11.90 10.41
CA TRP A 68 2.22 12.14 9.06
C TRP A 68 3.29 11.80 8.01
N PRO A 69 2.94 11.07 6.93
CA PRO A 69 3.87 10.75 5.86
C PRO A 69 4.38 12.02 5.16
N ARG A 70 5.60 11.96 4.64
CA ARG A 70 6.25 13.07 3.95
C ARG A 70 6.74 12.63 2.57
N PRO A 71 6.68 13.50 1.55
CA PRO A 71 7.35 13.29 0.28
C PRO A 71 8.82 12.91 0.45
N GLY A 72 9.30 11.97 -0.36
CA GLY A 72 10.65 11.40 -0.33
C GLY A 72 10.86 10.29 0.71
N MET A 73 9.83 9.94 1.50
CA MET A 73 9.93 8.83 2.44
C MET A 73 9.88 7.49 1.68
N VAL A 74 10.87 6.63 1.92
CA VAL A 74 10.92 5.28 1.37
C VAL A 74 10.64 4.27 2.48
N LEU A 75 9.64 3.43 2.28
CA LEU A 75 9.22 2.40 3.23
C LEU A 75 9.23 1.04 2.55
N PRO A 76 9.57 -0.04 3.28
CA PRO A 76 9.43 -1.37 2.72
C PRO A 76 7.95 -1.70 2.54
N ALA A 77 7.66 -2.45 1.48
CA ALA A 77 6.33 -2.90 1.17
C ALA A 77 6.33 -4.33 0.66
N ARG A 78 5.19 -4.99 0.77
CA ARG A 78 4.93 -6.25 0.10
C ARG A 78 4.02 -5.97 -1.09
N VAL A 79 4.46 -6.38 -2.27
CA VAL A 79 3.77 -6.11 -3.53
C VAL A 79 3.31 -7.44 -4.09
N SER A 80 2.00 -7.58 -4.34
CA SER A 80 1.48 -8.76 -5.01
C SER A 80 2.04 -8.87 -6.43
N ARG A 81 2.50 -10.06 -6.80
CA ARG A 81 2.91 -10.36 -8.18
C ARG A 81 1.70 -10.46 -9.11
N ALA A 82 0.57 -10.97 -8.60
CA ALA A 82 -0.63 -11.22 -9.39
C ALA A 82 -1.50 -9.96 -9.57
N ASP A 83 -1.51 -9.07 -8.57
CA ASP A 83 -2.33 -7.85 -8.58
C ASP A 83 -1.47 -6.60 -8.27
N PRO A 84 -1.01 -5.85 -9.29
CA PRO A 84 -0.16 -4.67 -9.12
C PRO A 84 -0.62 -3.63 -8.06
N PRO A 85 -1.91 -3.24 -7.99
CA PRO A 85 -2.40 -2.32 -6.96
C PRO A 85 -2.47 -2.93 -5.55
N ALA A 86 -2.38 -4.25 -5.39
CA ALA A 86 -2.34 -4.87 -4.07
C ALA A 86 -0.94 -4.73 -3.45
N VAL A 87 -0.76 -3.62 -2.72
CA VAL A 87 0.48 -3.27 -2.02
C VAL A 87 0.20 -3.06 -0.53
N GLU A 88 0.97 -3.75 0.30
CA GLU A 88 0.95 -3.61 1.76
C GLU A 88 2.23 -2.88 2.19
N VAL A 89 2.10 -1.62 2.62
CA VAL A 89 3.23 -0.79 3.06
C VAL A 89 3.43 -0.90 4.56
N ASP A 90 4.68 -1.09 4.99
CA ASP A 90 5.06 -1.15 6.41
C ASP A 90 5.18 0.28 7.00
N TRP A 91 4.02 0.89 7.29
CA TRP A 91 3.94 2.21 7.92
C TRP A 91 4.48 2.24 9.35
N GLU A 92 4.64 1.08 10.00
CA GLU A 92 5.23 1.00 11.34
C GLU A 92 6.72 1.35 11.34
N ARG A 93 7.37 1.34 10.17
CA ARG A 93 8.77 1.77 9.99
C ARG A 93 8.96 3.24 9.67
N MET A 94 7.90 4.04 9.61
CA MET A 94 8.08 5.48 9.44
C MET A 94 8.96 6.06 10.57
N PRO A 95 9.91 6.95 10.27
CA PRO A 95 10.68 7.63 11.30
C PRO A 95 9.75 8.42 12.24
N VAL A 96 10.11 8.44 13.53
CA VAL A 96 9.41 9.20 14.59
C VAL A 96 9.83 10.65 14.63
#